data_AF-A0A7Y5N594-F1
#
_entry.id   AF-A0A7Y5N594-F1
#
_cell.length_a   1.000
_cell.length_b   1.000
_cell.length_c   1.000
_cell.angle_alpha   90.00
_cell.angle_beta   90.00
_cell.angle_gamma   90.00
#
_symmetry.space_group_name_H-M   'P 1'
#
loop_
_entity.id
_entity.type
_entity.pdbx_description
1 polymer ?
#
loop_
_entity_poly.entity_id
_entity_poly.type
_entity_poly.pdbx_seq_one_letter_code
_entity_poly.pdbx_strand_id
1 'polypeptide(L)'
;DPTLESLVRGAMPSPGDVTFVVVEHSYAEKARVLQEIGSEREGWRSKGVEVVGLSMDARADVVVVLADEGASPGLLARRYGDLIRVVPSSAVPTDKLPDGSTLPPLQR
;
A
#
# COMPACT_ATOMS: atom_id res chain seq x y z
N ASP A 1 -2.51 16.54 16.38
CA ASP A 1 -3.04 17.92 16.39
C ASP A 1 -4.12 17.92 17.47
N PRO A 2 -3.90 18.60 18.59
CA PRO A 2 -4.80 18.50 19.74
C PRO A 2 -6.21 19.01 19.44
N THR A 3 -6.37 19.98 18.55
CA THR A 3 -7.69 20.51 18.16
C THR A 3 -8.46 19.50 17.31
N LEU A 4 -7.77 18.86 16.36
CA LEU A 4 -8.36 17.78 15.55
C LEU A 4 -8.73 16.56 16.42
N GLU A 5 -7.87 16.18 17.37
CA GLU A 5 -8.12 15.08 18.29
C GLU A 5 -9.37 15.34 19.16
N SER A 6 -9.50 16.56 19.70
CA SER A 6 -10.69 16.96 20.44
C SER A 6 -11.96 16.93 19.57
N LEU A 7 -11.89 17.41 18.33
CA LEU A 7 -13.00 17.37 17.39
C LEU A 7 -13.46 15.94 17.11
N VAL A 8 -12.51 15.04 16.83
CA VAL A 8 -12.81 13.63 16.52
C VAL A 8 -13.39 12.91 17.74
N ARG A 9 -12.81 13.11 18.94
CA ARG A 9 -13.38 12.53 20.19
C ARG A 9 -14.80 13.02 20.47
N GLY A 10 -15.08 14.30 20.21
CA GLY A 10 -16.41 14.87 20.40
C GLY A 10 -17.46 14.37 19.40
N ALA A 11 -17.04 13.83 18.25
CA ALA A 11 -17.90 13.25 17.24
C ALA A 11 -18.18 11.75 17.43
N MET A 12 -17.47 11.08 18.35
CA MET A 12 -17.66 9.66 18.63
C MET A 12 -18.79 9.42 19.65
N PRO A 13 -19.54 8.31 19.56
CA PRO A 13 -20.54 7.92 20.57
C PRO A 13 -19.95 7.81 21.97
N SER A 14 -18.71 7.32 22.08
CA SER A 14 -17.89 7.34 23.30
C SER A 14 -16.47 7.82 22.99
N PRO A 15 -15.80 8.59 23.87
CA PRO A 15 -14.44 9.07 23.64
C PRO A 15 -13.38 7.96 23.45
N GLY A 16 -13.68 6.74 23.91
CA GLY A 16 -12.82 5.55 23.76
C GLY A 16 -12.99 4.80 22.43
N ASP A 17 -13.95 5.18 21.59
CA ASP A 17 -14.19 4.53 20.29
C ASP A 17 -13.12 4.90 19.24
N VAL A 18 -12.24 5.86 19.57
CA VAL A 18 -11.13 6.30 18.72
C VAL A 18 -9.81 6.24 19.48
N THR A 19 -8.77 5.76 18.80
CA THR A 19 -7.38 5.81 19.28
C THR A 19 -6.55 6.67 18.34
N PHE A 20 -5.77 7.58 18.89
CA PHE A 20 -4.84 8.41 18.13
C PHE A 20 -3.43 7.84 18.28
N VAL A 21 -2.76 7.68 17.16
CA VAL A 21 -1.40 7.15 17.08
C VAL A 21 -0.51 8.17 16.40
N VAL A 22 0.71 8.31 16.91
CA VAL A 22 1.77 9.05 16.22
C VAL A 22 2.45 8.08 15.27
N VAL A 23 2.55 8.48 14.02
CA VAL A 23 3.16 7.71 12.93
C VAL A 23 4.34 8.47 12.37
N GLU A 24 5.23 7.79 11.67
CA GLU A 24 6.45 8.35 11.12
C GLU A 24 6.15 9.14 9.84
N HIS A 25 5.31 8.57 8.97
CA HIS A 25 5.01 9.13 7.66
C HIS A 25 3.65 9.81 7.62
N SER A 26 3.65 11.07 7.19
CA SER A 26 2.41 11.83 7.05
C SER A 26 1.53 11.27 5.92
N TYR A 27 0.21 11.49 5.99
CA TYR A 27 -0.68 11.16 4.89
C TYR A 27 -0.27 11.85 3.58
N ALA A 28 0.13 13.12 3.66
CA ALA A 28 0.53 13.91 2.48
C ALA A 28 1.78 13.33 1.80
N GLU A 29 2.74 12.85 2.59
CA GLU A 29 3.96 12.19 2.10
C GLU A 29 3.63 10.87 1.39
N LYS A 30 2.82 10.01 2.02
CA LYS A 30 2.36 8.75 1.41
C LYS A 30 1.55 9.00 0.13
N ALA A 31 0.67 10.00 0.12
CA ALA A 31 -0.11 10.37 -1.06
C ALA A 31 0.77 10.89 -2.19
N ARG A 32 1.79 11.71 -1.88
CA ARG A 32 2.77 12.18 -2.87
C ARG A 32 3.52 11.01 -3.50
N VAL A 33 4.05 10.09 -2.69
CA VAL A 33 4.81 8.93 -3.22
C VAL A 33 3.92 8.00 -4.03
N LEU A 34 2.68 7.78 -3.60
CA LEU A 34 1.71 7.00 -4.37
C LEU A 34 1.46 7.62 -5.75
N GLN A 35 1.29 8.95 -5.83
CA GLN A 35 1.16 9.65 -7.10
C GLN A 35 2.44 9.58 -7.93
N GLU A 36 3.61 9.81 -7.34
CA GLU A 36 4.91 9.77 -8.03
C GLU A 36 5.14 8.40 -8.68
N ILE A 37 4.94 7.30 -7.95
CA ILE A 37 5.08 5.94 -8.49
C ILE A 37 4.05 5.70 -9.60
N GLY A 38 2.82 6.17 -9.43
CA GLY A 38 1.75 6.07 -10.43
C GLY A 38 2.06 6.82 -11.73
N SER A 39 2.60 8.04 -11.61
CA SER A 39 2.98 8.88 -12.75
C SER A 39 4.26 8.39 -13.46
N GLU A 40 5.19 7.78 -12.73
CA GLU A 40 6.45 7.25 -13.28
C GLU A 40 6.34 5.79 -13.78
N ARG A 41 5.13 5.22 -13.92
CA ARG A 41 4.92 3.81 -14.31
C ARG A 41 5.70 3.37 -15.54
N GLU A 42 5.75 4.19 -16.58
CA GLU A 42 6.53 3.88 -17.79
C GLU A 42 8.04 3.90 -17.54
N GLY A 43 8.50 4.83 -16.69
CA GLY A 43 9.90 4.92 -16.24
C GLY A 43 10.33 3.75 -15.36
N TRP A 44 9.39 3.14 -14.62
CA TRP A 44 9.63 1.91 -13.88
C TRP A 44 9.66 0.70 -14.82
N ARG A 45 8.73 0.62 -15.77
CA ARG A 45 8.68 -0.47 -16.75
C ARG A 45 9.96 -0.54 -17.59
N SER A 46 10.52 0.60 -18.00
CA SER A 46 11.79 0.64 -18.75
C SER A 46 13.00 0.15 -17.95
N LYS A 47 12.90 0.14 -16.61
CA LYS A 47 13.89 -0.44 -15.68
C LYS A 47 13.60 -1.90 -15.32
N GLY A 48 12.59 -2.51 -15.95
CA GLY A 48 12.17 -3.89 -15.68
C GLY A 48 11.30 -4.05 -14.43
N VAL A 49 10.70 -2.97 -13.93
CA VAL A 49 9.76 -3.01 -12.80
C VAL A 49 8.33 -2.81 -13.30
N GLU A 50 7.50 -3.84 -13.16
CA GLU A 50 6.08 -3.79 -13.51
C GLU A 50 5.24 -3.45 -12.27
N VAL A 51 4.74 -2.21 -12.18
CA VAL A 51 3.83 -1.79 -11.10
C VAL A 51 2.39 -2.11 -11.49
N VAL A 52 1.79 -3.07 -10.79
CA VAL A 52 0.42 -3.56 -11.02
C VAL A 52 -0.59 -2.79 -10.17
N GLY A 53 -0.24 -2.48 -8.93
CA GLY A 53 -1.17 -1.87 -7.97
C GLY A 53 -0.48 -0.97 -6.95
N LEU A 54 -1.21 0.02 -6.46
CA LEU A 54 -0.75 0.98 -5.46
C LEU A 54 -1.86 1.21 -4.43
N SER A 55 -1.52 1.15 -3.15
CA SER A 55 -2.43 1.46 -2.06
C SER A 55 -1.68 2.02 -0.86
N MET A 56 -2.40 2.65 0.07
CA MET A 56 -1.85 3.09 1.35
C MET A 56 -2.30 2.13 2.45
N ASP A 57 -1.36 1.63 3.23
CA ASP A 57 -1.63 0.89 4.46
C ASP A 57 -1.43 1.84 5.64
N ALA A 58 -2.53 2.44 6.10
CA ALA A 58 -2.50 3.37 7.22
C ALA A 58 -2.11 2.70 8.54
N ARG A 59 -2.27 1.37 8.67
CA ARG A 59 -1.95 0.64 9.89
C ARG A 59 -0.46 0.32 9.99
N ALA A 60 0.14 -0.05 8.86
CA ALA A 60 1.58 -0.29 8.77
C ALA A 60 2.39 0.99 8.49
N ASP A 61 1.73 2.13 8.31
CA ASP A 61 2.32 3.43 8.00
C ASP A 61 3.12 3.49 6.67
N VAL A 62 2.72 2.71 5.67
CA VAL A 62 3.48 2.59 4.40
C VAL A 62 2.59 2.69 3.17
N VAL A 63 3.20 2.96 2.01
CA VAL A 63 2.60 2.73 0.69
C VAL A 63 2.89 1.29 0.25
N VAL A 64 1.85 0.53 -0.05
CA VAL A 64 1.99 -0.82 -0.59
C VAL A 64 2.06 -0.74 -2.11
N VAL A 65 3.14 -1.28 -2.67
CA VAL A 65 3.38 -1.31 -4.11
C VAL A 65 3.33 -2.76 -4.57
N LEU A 66 2.27 -3.12 -5.27
CA LEU A 66 2.17 -4.41 -5.93
C LEU A 66 2.98 -4.33 -7.23
N ALA A 67 4.15 -4.94 -7.26
CA ALA A 67 5.04 -4.87 -8.40
C ALA A 67 5.93 -6.10 -8.56
N ASP A 68 6.30 -6.39 -9.81
CA ASP A 68 7.34 -7.35 -10.12
C ASP A 68 8.61 -6.62 -10.55
N GLU A 69 9.69 -6.80 -9.79
CA GLU A 69 10.97 -6.14 -10.06
C GLU A 69 11.94 -6.99 -10.91
N GLY A 70 11.51 -8.19 -11.30
CA GLY A 70 12.26 -9.08 -12.19
C GLY A 70 13.73 -9.26 -11.77
N ALA A 71 14.64 -8.86 -12.66
CA ALA A 71 16.09 -8.97 -12.47
C ALA A 71 16.70 -7.88 -11.57
N SER A 72 15.91 -6.88 -11.15
CA SER A 72 16.37 -5.72 -10.35
C SER A 72 15.63 -5.62 -9.01
N PRO A 73 15.73 -6.63 -8.12
CA PRO A 73 15.02 -6.61 -6.85
C PRO A 73 15.50 -5.46 -5.93
N GLY A 74 14.54 -4.87 -5.23
CA GLY A 74 14.71 -3.78 -4.27
C GLY A 74 14.90 -2.40 -4.90
N LEU A 75 14.59 -2.22 -6.18
CA LEU A 75 14.85 -0.96 -6.88
C LEU A 75 13.91 0.16 -6.40
N LEU A 76 12.64 -0.15 -6.18
CA LEU A 76 11.68 0.75 -5.54
C LEU A 76 12.07 0.99 -4.06
N ALA A 77 12.44 -0.06 -3.33
CA ALA A 77 12.82 0.04 -1.91
C ALA A 77 14.07 0.90 -1.70
N ARG A 78 15.04 0.86 -2.63
CA ARG A 78 16.22 1.74 -2.60
C ARG A 78 15.89 3.21 -2.80
N ARG A 79 14.84 3.53 -3.57
CA ARG A 79 14.45 4.93 -3.84
C ARG A 79 13.63 5.51 -2.70
N TYR A 80 12.67 4.75 -2.18
CA TYR A 80 11.69 5.27 -1.24
C TYR A 80 11.89 4.78 0.20
N GLY A 81 12.82 3.84 0.44
CA GLY A 81 13.13 3.36 1.77
C GLY A 81 11.99 2.56 2.41
N ASP A 82 11.81 2.78 3.70
CA ASP A 82 10.79 2.22 4.58
C ASP A 82 9.38 2.82 4.36
N LEU A 83 9.27 3.96 3.68
CA LEU A 83 7.99 4.56 3.30
C LEU A 83 7.15 3.65 2.39
N ILE A 84 7.77 2.66 1.75
CA ILE A 84 7.07 1.70 0.89
C ILE A 84 7.30 0.25 1.31
N ARG A 85 6.32 -0.59 0.98
CA ARG A 85 6.45 -2.04 1.02
C ARG A 85 6.13 -2.60 -0.35
N VAL A 86 7.13 -3.17 -1.01
CA VAL A 86 6.97 -3.84 -2.30
C VAL A 86 6.46 -5.27 -2.06
N VAL A 87 5.36 -5.62 -2.72
CA VAL A 87 4.75 -6.95 -2.69
C VAL A 87 4.83 -7.51 -4.11
N PRO A 88 5.41 -8.70 -4.33
CA PRO A 88 5.43 -9.34 -5.64
C PRO A 88 4.02 -9.56 -6.17
N SER A 89 3.77 -9.35 -7.46
CA SER A 89 2.41 -9.57 -8.01
C SER A 89 2.00 -11.04 -7.93
N SER A 90 2.98 -11.93 -8.06
CA SER A 90 2.82 -13.38 -7.92
C SER A 90 2.43 -13.83 -6.50
N ALA A 91 2.59 -12.96 -5.50
CA ALA A 91 2.19 -13.25 -4.12
C ALA A 91 0.70 -12.98 -3.87
N VAL A 92 -0.01 -12.33 -4.81
CA VAL A 92 -1.45 -12.19 -4.75
C VAL A 92 -2.06 -13.44 -5.37
N PRO A 93 -2.78 -14.29 -4.61
CA PRO A 93 -3.43 -15.45 -5.18
C PRO A 93 -4.41 -14.97 -6.24
N THR A 94 -4.12 -15.28 -7.51
CA THR A 94 -5.13 -15.28 -8.53
C THR A 94 -6.20 -16.28 -8.10
N ASP A 95 -7.48 -15.90 -8.17
CA ASP A 95 -8.64 -16.76 -7.89
C ASP A 95 -8.77 -17.96 -8.87
N LYS A 96 -7.70 -18.22 -9.62
CA LYS A 96 -7.53 -19.26 -10.62
C LYS A 96 -6.37 -20.14 -10.22
N LEU A 97 -6.67 -21.43 -10.13
CA LEU A 97 -5.69 -22.52 -10.05
C LEU A 97 -4.81 -22.53 -11.32
N PRO A 98 -3.59 -23.11 -11.26
CA PRO A 98 -2.65 -23.15 -12.38
C PRO A 98 -3.16 -23.91 -13.63
N ASP A 99 -4.30 -24.60 -13.53
CA ASP A 99 -5.04 -25.24 -14.62
C ASP A 99 -6.13 -24.34 -15.25
N GLY A 100 -6.31 -23.11 -14.75
CA GLY A 100 -7.34 -22.18 -15.18
C GLY A 100 -8.70 -22.35 -14.48
N SER A 101 -8.83 -23.28 -13.53
CA SER A 101 -10.05 -23.50 -12.77
C SER A 101 -10.26 -22.41 -11.71
N THR A 102 -11.46 -21.85 -11.60
CA THR A 102 -11.84 -20.94 -10.51
C THR A 102 -12.00 -21.71 -9.21
N LEU A 103 -11.49 -21.18 -8.10
CA LEU A 103 -11.66 -21.80 -6.77
C LEU A 103 -13.16 -22.05 -6.50
N PRO A 104 -13.56 -23.24 -6.05
CA PRO A 104 -14.96 -23.51 -5.73
C PRO A 104 -15.41 -22.56 -4.61
N PRO A 105 -16.60 -21.94 -4.70
CA PRO A 105 -17.07 -21.02 -3.69
C PRO A 105 -17.16 -21.75 -2.34
N LEU A 106 -16.57 -21.15 -1.30
CA LEU A 106 -16.66 -21.65 0.07
C LEU A 106 -18.14 -21.82 0.45
N GLN A 107 -18.59 -23.07 0.54
CA GLN A 107 -19.93 -23.38 1.05
C GLN A 107 -19.97 -23.05 2.54
N ARG A 108 -20.88 -22.15 2.91
CA ARG A 108 -21.25 -21.85 4.30
C ARG A 108 -22.10 -22.96 4.89
#